data_AF-A0AAD4HFJ1-F1
#
_entry.id   AF-A0AAD4HFJ1-F1
#
_cell.length_a   1.000
_cell.length_b   1.000
_cell.length_c   1.000
_cell.angle_alpha   90.00
_cell.angle_beta   90.00
_cell.angle_gamma   90.00
#
_symmetry.space_group_name_H-M   'P 1'
#
loop_
_entity.id
_entity.type
_entity.pdbx_description
1 polymer ?
#
loop_
_entity_poly.entity_id
_entity_poly.type
_entity_poly.pdbx_seq_one_letter_code
_entity_poly.pdbx_strand_id
1 'polypeptide(L)'
;MPGSNENQPLTGPTVAAKKSRAAPSNPTTASGQVGTVRPPVAAKTMTPASKTLNKNQTKQVLQEKNTKFEDENSRLRAKILQLEEAERAAKLMATEAEAAKKVAEEKIRNSHVDPMHELMQKPTTAEMRDLGSRGRLLKAMKLENNKAEYLAIQTSVHELCSRVDLDFGVLYNAQPTSNLAKLFKLARQAHPHLEKFQNDWATAELVKQFLQNKRKANKKRKAHTIAGTENNKRSRFDDSDNSDGDEVGDGSGSGERGIADDDDDDFGAC
;
A
#
# COMPACT_ATOMS: atom_id res chain seq x y z
N MET A 1 23.76 32.82 -35.54
CA MET A 1 23.95 31.38 -35.80
C MET A 1 23.01 30.59 -34.89
N PRO A 2 21.77 30.30 -35.30
CA PRO A 2 20.86 29.46 -34.55
C PRO A 2 21.20 27.98 -34.79
N GLY A 3 21.72 27.32 -33.76
CA GLY A 3 21.95 25.88 -33.76
C GLY A 3 20.66 25.15 -33.39
N SER A 4 19.99 24.60 -34.40
CA SER A 4 18.97 23.58 -34.27
C SER A 4 19.50 22.44 -33.40
N ASN A 5 18.81 22.08 -32.32
CA ASN A 5 19.06 20.81 -31.66
C ASN A 5 17.80 19.96 -31.71
N GLU A 6 17.95 18.87 -32.45
CA GLU A 6 16.94 17.91 -32.85
C GLU A 6 16.33 17.16 -31.68
N ASN A 7 15.02 16.94 -31.82
CA ASN A 7 14.25 15.92 -31.14
C ASN A 7 14.93 14.56 -31.20
N GLN A 8 15.13 13.92 -30.05
CA GLN A 8 15.15 12.47 -29.95
C GLN A 8 14.15 11.98 -28.90
N PRO A 9 13.10 11.23 -29.28
CA PRO A 9 12.28 10.51 -28.33
C PRO A 9 12.99 9.22 -27.88
N LEU A 10 13.30 9.12 -26.59
CA LEU A 10 13.78 7.89 -25.97
C LEU A 10 12.67 6.84 -25.95
N THR A 11 12.92 5.76 -26.68
CA THR A 11 12.15 4.52 -26.69
C THR A 11 12.11 3.88 -25.30
N GLY A 12 10.91 3.64 -24.78
CA GLY A 12 10.69 2.99 -23.49
C GLY A 12 10.96 1.48 -23.50
N PRO A 13 11.28 0.88 -22.34
CA PRO A 13 11.43 -0.57 -22.20
C PRO A 13 10.07 -1.29 -22.17
N THR A 14 9.91 -2.20 -23.12
CA THR A 14 8.88 -3.24 -23.18
C THR A 14 8.98 -4.18 -21.98
N VAL A 15 8.11 -4.03 -20.99
CA VAL A 15 7.90 -5.04 -19.94
C VAL A 15 6.78 -5.99 -20.34
N ALA A 16 7.17 -7.25 -20.48
CA ALA A 16 6.38 -8.37 -20.94
C ALA A 16 5.17 -8.65 -20.04
N ALA A 17 4.02 -8.83 -20.69
CA ALA A 17 2.77 -9.28 -20.12
C ALA A 17 2.86 -10.76 -19.65
N LYS A 18 2.46 -11.03 -18.41
CA LYS A 18 1.97 -12.35 -17.98
C LYS A 18 0.53 -12.18 -17.52
N LYS A 19 -0.41 -12.34 -18.46
CA LYS A 19 -1.84 -12.44 -18.20
C LYS A 19 -2.25 -13.90 -18.32
N SER A 20 -2.28 -14.59 -17.18
CA SER A 20 -2.89 -15.90 -17.01
C SER A 20 -4.39 -15.79 -17.24
N ARG A 21 -4.84 -16.15 -18.45
CA ARG A 21 -6.24 -16.23 -18.85
C ARG A 21 -6.72 -17.65 -18.56
N ALA A 22 -7.48 -17.81 -17.48
CA ALA A 22 -8.25 -19.02 -17.22
C ALA A 22 -9.33 -19.15 -18.31
N ALA A 23 -9.40 -20.33 -18.92
CA ALA A 23 -10.35 -20.68 -19.97
C ALA A 23 -11.74 -20.97 -19.36
N PRO A 24 -12.84 -20.47 -19.96
CA PRO A 24 -14.17 -20.99 -19.69
C PRO A 24 -14.37 -22.30 -20.46
N SER A 25 -14.67 -23.37 -19.73
CA SER A 25 -15.12 -24.66 -20.26
C SER A 25 -16.52 -24.53 -20.88
N ASN A 26 -16.61 -24.68 -22.19
CA ASN A 26 -17.88 -24.88 -22.89
C ASN A 26 -18.34 -26.34 -22.73
N PRO A 27 -19.62 -26.61 -22.42
CA PRO A 27 -20.17 -27.95 -22.52
C PRO A 27 -20.38 -28.32 -23.99
N THR A 28 -19.70 -29.39 -24.39
CA THR A 28 -19.82 -30.13 -25.64
C THR A 28 -21.27 -30.53 -25.91
N THR A 29 -21.89 -29.90 -26.90
CA THR A 29 -23.11 -30.39 -27.55
C THR A 29 -22.75 -31.65 -28.35
N ALA A 30 -23.13 -32.81 -27.82
CA ALA A 30 -22.97 -34.08 -28.50
C ALA A 30 -23.87 -34.14 -29.74
N SER A 31 -23.24 -34.04 -30.92
CA SER A 31 -23.79 -34.41 -32.20
C SER A 31 -23.91 -35.93 -32.27
N GLY A 32 -25.11 -36.45 -31.97
CA GLY A 32 -25.45 -37.87 -32.01
C GLY A 32 -26.10 -38.25 -33.34
N GLN A 33 -25.25 -38.52 -34.33
CA GLN A 33 -25.32 -39.61 -35.30
C GLN A 33 -26.70 -40.15 -35.75
N VAL A 34 -26.96 -39.92 -37.04
CA VAL A 34 -27.91 -40.62 -37.91
C VAL A 34 -27.59 -42.12 -37.91
N GLY A 35 -28.50 -42.94 -37.37
CA GLY A 35 -28.44 -44.40 -37.36
C GLY A 35 -29.60 -45.01 -38.13
N THR A 36 -29.37 -45.29 -39.40
CA THR A 36 -30.27 -46.01 -40.31
C THR A 36 -30.21 -47.50 -39.99
N VAL A 37 -31.22 -48.08 -39.32
CA VAL A 37 -31.37 -49.54 -39.21
C VAL A 37 -32.82 -49.95 -39.40
N ARG A 38 -33.14 -50.50 -40.58
CA ARG A 38 -34.29 -51.40 -40.81
C ARG A 38 -34.00 -52.73 -40.12
N PRO A 39 -35.02 -53.39 -39.54
CA PRO A 39 -35.29 -54.78 -39.96
C PRO A 39 -36.83 -55.06 -39.97
N PRO A 40 -37.33 -56.30 -40.11
CA PRO A 40 -38.19 -56.64 -41.23
C PRO A 40 -39.64 -56.95 -40.82
N VAL A 41 -40.47 -56.84 -41.85
CA VAL A 41 -41.75 -57.50 -42.09
C VAL A 41 -41.99 -58.76 -41.24
N ALA A 42 -42.98 -58.69 -40.35
CA ALA A 42 -43.73 -59.84 -39.88
C ALA A 42 -45.22 -59.50 -39.94
N ALA A 43 -45.86 -60.03 -40.99
CA ALA A 43 -47.28 -59.94 -41.22
C ALA A 43 -48.04 -60.67 -40.10
N LYS A 44 -48.83 -59.93 -39.32
CA LYS A 44 -49.92 -60.50 -38.54
C LYS A 44 -51.23 -59.88 -39.00
N THR A 45 -51.95 -60.70 -39.75
CA THR A 45 -53.34 -60.62 -40.15
C THR A 45 -54.21 -60.36 -38.92
N MET A 46 -54.80 -59.16 -38.81
CA MET A 46 -55.93 -58.89 -37.90
C MET A 46 -57.02 -58.14 -38.66
N THR A 47 -58.06 -58.92 -39.00
CA THR A 47 -59.50 -58.61 -38.97
C THR A 47 -59.95 -57.15 -39.24
N PRO A 48 -60.64 -56.90 -40.37
CA PRO A 48 -61.21 -55.60 -40.72
C PRO A 48 -62.65 -55.49 -40.22
N ALA A 49 -62.86 -55.19 -38.95
CA ALA A 49 -64.20 -54.85 -38.48
C ALA A 49 -64.10 -53.93 -37.27
N SER A 50 -64.65 -52.71 -37.40
CA SER A 50 -64.80 -51.64 -36.38
C SER A 50 -63.89 -50.41 -36.56
N LYS A 51 -63.98 -49.70 -37.70
CA LYS A 51 -63.47 -48.31 -37.82
C LYS A 51 -64.37 -47.44 -38.72
N THR A 52 -65.66 -47.35 -38.37
CA THR A 52 -66.61 -46.47 -39.10
C THR A 52 -67.36 -45.49 -38.20
N LEU A 53 -66.96 -45.39 -36.93
CA LEU A 53 -67.20 -44.25 -36.05
C LEU A 53 -65.79 -43.83 -35.60
N ASN A 54 -65.28 -42.62 -35.81
CA ASN A 54 -65.93 -41.37 -35.48
C ASN A 54 -65.17 -40.19 -36.15
N LYS A 55 -65.31 -40.03 -37.48
CA LYS A 55 -64.58 -39.00 -38.25
C LYS A 55 -64.78 -37.58 -37.69
N ASN A 56 -65.94 -37.31 -37.10
CA ASN A 56 -66.28 -36.04 -36.48
C ASN A 56 -65.47 -35.77 -35.20
N GLN A 57 -65.27 -36.78 -34.33
CA GLN A 57 -64.42 -36.63 -33.14
C GLN A 57 -62.97 -36.30 -33.51
N THR A 58 -62.40 -36.98 -34.52
CA THR A 58 -61.04 -36.67 -35.00
C THR A 58 -60.90 -35.26 -35.56
N LYS A 59 -61.93 -34.74 -36.24
CA LYS A 59 -61.93 -33.37 -36.77
C LYS A 59 -61.96 -32.34 -35.64
N GLN A 60 -62.76 -32.57 -34.61
CA GLN A 60 -62.86 -31.70 -33.44
C GLN A 60 -61.54 -31.65 -32.66
N VAL A 61 -60.91 -32.81 -32.41
CA VAL A 61 -59.58 -32.88 -31.77
C VAL A 61 -58.51 -32.16 -32.58
N LEU A 62 -58.58 -32.20 -33.93
CA LEU A 62 -57.63 -31.46 -34.77
C LEU A 62 -57.82 -29.94 -34.65
N GLN A 63 -59.07 -29.48 -34.62
CA GLN A 63 -59.38 -28.06 -34.46
C GLN A 63 -58.90 -27.54 -33.10
N GLU A 64 -59.16 -28.26 -32.01
CA GLU A 64 -58.67 -27.91 -30.67
C GLU A 64 -57.14 -27.87 -30.59
N LYS A 65 -56.45 -28.78 -31.29
CA LYS A 65 -54.98 -28.75 -31.37
C LYS A 65 -54.49 -27.54 -32.15
N ASN A 66 -55.13 -27.20 -33.28
CA ASN A 66 -54.75 -26.04 -34.07
C ASN A 66 -54.95 -24.73 -33.29
N THR A 67 -56.07 -24.57 -32.58
CA THR A 67 -56.29 -23.38 -31.74
C THR A 67 -55.24 -23.30 -30.63
N LYS A 68 -54.91 -24.43 -29.99
CA LYS A 68 -53.85 -24.48 -28.97
C LYS A 68 -52.47 -24.11 -29.54
N PHE A 69 -52.15 -24.54 -30.76
CA PHE A 69 -50.90 -24.18 -31.42
C PHE A 69 -50.86 -22.71 -31.85
N GLU A 70 -51.99 -22.13 -32.26
CA GLU A 70 -52.10 -20.71 -32.58
C GLU A 70 -51.89 -19.85 -31.33
N ASP A 71 -52.50 -20.23 -30.19
CA ASP A 71 -52.30 -19.57 -28.90
C ASP A 71 -50.84 -19.65 -28.43
N GLU A 72 -50.22 -20.82 -28.56
CA GLU A 72 -48.82 -21.01 -28.20
C GLU A 72 -47.88 -20.21 -29.12
N ASN A 73 -48.14 -20.16 -30.42
CA ASN A 73 -47.40 -19.30 -31.34
C ASN A 73 -47.55 -17.81 -31.01
N SER A 74 -48.76 -17.37 -30.68
CA SER A 74 -49.02 -15.99 -30.26
C SER A 74 -48.23 -15.66 -28.99
N ARG A 75 -48.25 -16.56 -28.00
CA ARG A 75 -47.48 -16.42 -26.75
C ARG A 75 -45.97 -16.38 -26.99
N LEU A 76 -45.44 -17.25 -27.87
CA LEU A 76 -44.01 -17.29 -28.19
C LEU A 76 -43.57 -16.01 -28.90
N ARG A 77 -44.37 -15.49 -29.83
CA ARG A 77 -44.09 -14.21 -30.50
C ARG A 77 -44.07 -13.04 -29.52
N ALA A 78 -45.02 -12.99 -28.59
CA ALA A 78 -45.04 -11.99 -27.53
C ALA A 78 -43.79 -12.07 -26.63
N LYS A 79 -43.34 -13.29 -26.31
CA LYS A 79 -42.13 -13.51 -25.50
C LYS A 79 -40.84 -13.08 -26.23
N ILE A 80 -40.75 -13.34 -27.54
CA ILE A 80 -39.62 -12.88 -28.36
C ILE A 80 -39.55 -11.36 -28.36
N LEU A 81 -40.69 -10.69 -28.55
CA LEU A 81 -40.76 -9.23 -28.55
C LEU A 81 -40.32 -8.63 -27.20
N GLN A 82 -40.76 -9.21 -26.08
CA GLN A 82 -40.32 -8.79 -24.75
C GLN A 82 -38.80 -8.98 -24.53
N LEU A 83 -38.23 -10.09 -25.02
CA LEU A 83 -36.80 -10.34 -24.89
C LEU A 83 -35.97 -9.35 -25.73
N GLU A 84 -36.43 -9.02 -26.94
CA GLU A 84 -35.77 -8.02 -27.79
C GLU A 84 -35.80 -6.61 -27.18
N GLU A 85 -36.89 -6.24 -26.51
CA GLU A 85 -36.99 -4.98 -25.78
C GLU A 85 -36.06 -4.96 -24.55
N ALA A 86 -36.03 -6.05 -23.78
CA ALA A 86 -35.12 -6.19 -22.64
C ALA A 86 -33.65 -6.13 -23.07
N GLU A 87 -33.29 -6.76 -24.20
CA GLU A 87 -31.93 -6.72 -24.73
C GLU A 87 -31.54 -5.29 -25.17
N ARG A 88 -32.45 -4.56 -25.82
CA ARG A 88 -32.23 -3.15 -26.18
C ARG A 88 -32.04 -2.27 -24.95
N ALA A 89 -32.85 -2.44 -23.91
CA ALA A 89 -32.71 -1.68 -22.67
C ALA A 89 -31.37 -1.98 -21.96
N ALA A 90 -30.96 -3.25 -21.90
CA ALA A 90 -29.70 -3.66 -21.30
C ALA A 90 -28.47 -3.08 -22.03
N LYS A 91 -28.51 -3.05 -23.38
CA LYS A 91 -27.44 -2.44 -24.19
C LYS A 91 -27.30 -0.94 -23.92
N LEU A 92 -28.41 -0.21 -23.84
CA LEU A 92 -28.39 1.22 -23.52
C LEU A 92 -27.79 1.49 -22.13
N MET A 93 -28.24 0.75 -21.11
CA MET A 93 -27.69 0.86 -19.75
C MET A 93 -26.19 0.54 -19.69
N ALA A 94 -25.72 -0.47 -20.45
CA ALA A 94 -24.30 -0.81 -20.51
C ALA A 94 -23.46 0.34 -21.13
N THR A 95 -23.96 0.97 -22.19
CA THR A 95 -23.27 2.10 -22.83
C THR A 95 -23.21 3.34 -21.93
N GLU A 96 -24.29 3.62 -21.19
CA GLU A 96 -24.34 4.73 -20.25
C GLU A 96 -23.40 4.50 -19.05
N ALA A 97 -23.35 3.28 -18.53
CA ALA A 97 -22.42 2.92 -17.46
C ALA A 97 -20.94 3.01 -17.90
N GLU A 98 -20.63 2.67 -19.15
CA GLU A 98 -19.26 2.84 -19.69
C GLU A 98 -18.91 4.33 -19.87
N ALA A 99 -19.84 5.15 -20.36
CA ALA A 99 -19.66 6.59 -20.47
C ALA A 99 -19.44 7.24 -19.09
N ALA A 100 -20.23 6.86 -18.09
CA ALA A 100 -20.07 7.35 -16.71
C ALA A 100 -18.71 6.96 -16.10
N LYS A 101 -18.21 5.75 -16.38
CA LYS A 101 -16.87 5.33 -15.95
C LYS A 101 -15.76 6.17 -16.60
N LYS A 102 -15.85 6.45 -17.89
CA LYS A 102 -14.86 7.30 -18.59
C LYS A 102 -14.83 8.72 -18.03
N VAL A 103 -15.99 9.31 -17.75
CA VAL A 103 -16.09 10.64 -17.11
C VAL A 103 -15.48 10.64 -15.70
N ALA A 104 -15.73 9.59 -14.91
CA ALA A 104 -15.14 9.46 -13.58
C ALA A 104 -13.59 9.31 -13.64
N GLU A 105 -13.08 8.52 -14.59
CA GLU A 105 -11.64 8.33 -14.80
C GLU A 105 -10.96 9.62 -15.29
N GLU A 106 -11.59 10.35 -16.19
CA GLU A 106 -11.08 11.64 -16.67
C GLU A 106 -11.09 12.70 -15.55
N LYS A 107 -12.10 12.69 -14.67
CA LYS A 107 -12.13 13.55 -13.49
C LYS A 107 -10.99 13.22 -12.51
N ILE A 108 -10.69 11.93 -12.30
CA ILE A 108 -9.54 11.50 -11.49
C ILE A 108 -8.24 11.98 -12.15
N ARG A 109 -8.08 11.78 -13.46
CA ARG A 109 -6.90 12.18 -14.22
C ARG A 109 -6.67 13.70 -14.20
N ASN A 110 -7.71 14.52 -14.36
CA ASN A 110 -7.60 15.98 -14.27
C ASN A 110 -7.41 16.48 -12.84
N SER A 111 -7.89 15.76 -11.83
CA SER A 111 -7.57 16.06 -10.42
C SER A 111 -6.16 15.62 -10.01
N HIS A 112 -5.52 14.77 -10.83
CA HIS A 112 -4.14 14.33 -10.68
C HIS A 112 -3.17 15.20 -11.50
N VAL A 113 -3.47 16.50 -11.63
CA VAL A 113 -2.38 17.49 -11.67
C VAL A 113 -1.70 17.31 -10.34
N ASP A 114 -0.61 16.51 -10.35
CA ASP A 114 0.26 16.26 -9.21
C ASP A 114 0.39 17.61 -8.50
N PRO A 115 -0.21 17.81 -7.32
CA PRO A 115 -0.02 19.05 -6.61
C PRO A 115 1.49 19.08 -6.47
N MET A 116 2.16 19.98 -7.20
CA MET A 116 3.58 20.22 -7.04
C MET A 116 3.70 20.52 -5.56
N HIS A 117 4.03 19.49 -4.78
CA HIS A 117 4.02 19.59 -3.34
C HIS A 117 5.07 20.65 -3.09
N GLU A 118 4.63 21.82 -2.66
CA GLU A 118 5.51 22.94 -2.40
C GLU A 118 6.63 22.41 -1.53
N LEU A 119 7.80 22.20 -2.15
CA LEU A 119 8.89 21.52 -1.51
C LEU A 119 9.31 22.43 -0.37
N MET A 120 9.15 21.95 0.85
CA MET A 120 9.49 22.70 2.04
C MET A 120 11.01 22.88 2.05
N GLN A 121 11.43 24.12 1.80
CA GLN A 121 12.82 24.52 1.86
C GLN A 121 13.35 24.33 3.28
N LYS A 122 14.65 24.09 3.40
CA LYS A 122 15.30 24.02 4.70
C LYS A 122 15.27 25.41 5.33
N PRO A 123 14.74 25.58 6.55
CA PRO A 123 14.80 26.86 7.23
C PRO A 123 16.24 27.31 7.42
N THR A 124 16.44 28.62 7.31
CA THR A 124 17.75 29.27 7.45
C THR A 124 18.27 29.08 8.87
N THR A 125 19.59 29.12 9.07
CA THR A 125 20.20 28.96 10.41
C THR A 125 19.64 29.93 11.45
N ALA A 126 19.33 31.17 11.04
CA ALA A 126 18.67 32.17 11.89
C ALA A 126 17.26 31.73 12.30
N GLU A 127 16.43 31.32 11.34
CA GLU A 127 15.07 30.81 11.60
C GLU A 127 15.10 29.58 12.51
N MET A 128 16.04 28.67 12.28
CA MET A 128 16.26 27.50 13.14
C MET A 128 16.66 27.88 14.58
N ARG A 129 17.35 29.01 14.79
CA ARG A 129 17.70 29.52 16.12
C ARG A 129 16.47 30.09 16.82
N ASP A 130 15.63 30.81 16.09
CA ASP A 130 14.44 31.48 16.63
C ASP A 130 13.34 30.49 17.07
N LEU A 131 13.34 29.27 16.53
CA LEU A 131 12.44 28.18 16.96
C LEU A 131 12.69 27.69 18.41
N GLY A 132 13.74 28.17 19.08
CA GLY A 132 14.08 27.89 20.48
C GLY A 132 14.87 26.59 20.67
N SER A 133 15.41 26.27 21.85
CA SER A 133 16.32 25.12 21.97
C SER A 133 15.67 23.74 21.83
N ARG A 134 14.43 23.59 22.34
CA ARG A 134 13.72 22.32 22.45
C ARG A 134 12.70 22.16 21.33
N GLY A 135 12.76 21.05 20.60
CA GLY A 135 11.78 20.74 19.56
C GLY A 135 11.96 21.50 18.25
N ARG A 136 13.11 22.13 17.99
CA ARG A 136 13.39 22.87 16.73
C ARG A 136 12.96 22.14 15.48
N LEU A 137 13.34 20.86 15.40
CA LEU A 137 13.06 20.03 14.24
C LEU A 137 11.57 19.69 14.11
N LEU A 138 10.88 19.44 15.22
CA LEU A 138 9.43 19.24 15.26
C LEU A 138 8.68 20.46 14.68
N LYS A 139 9.10 21.66 15.10
CA LYS A 139 8.56 22.94 14.62
C LYS A 139 8.86 23.18 13.14
N ALA A 140 10.12 22.99 12.75
CA ALA A 140 10.57 23.16 11.37
C ALA A 140 9.87 22.20 10.39
N MET A 141 9.50 21.00 10.85
CA MET A 141 8.71 20.03 10.09
C MET A 141 7.19 20.33 10.11
N LYS A 142 6.74 21.38 10.80
CA LYS A 142 5.32 21.74 10.99
C LYS A 142 4.49 20.62 11.64
N LEU A 143 5.12 19.82 12.50
CA LEU A 143 4.48 18.69 13.20
C LEU A 143 4.18 19.00 14.68
N GLU A 144 4.15 20.26 15.09
CA GLU A 144 3.91 20.68 16.48
C GLU A 144 2.62 20.10 17.07
N ASN A 145 1.57 20.06 16.26
CA ASN A 145 0.25 19.54 16.64
C ASN A 145 0.18 18.01 16.57
N ASN A 146 1.15 17.35 15.91
CA ASN A 146 1.18 15.90 15.74
C ASN A 146 2.52 15.30 16.19
N LYS A 147 2.81 15.44 17.49
CA LYS A 147 4.02 14.88 18.10
C LYS A 147 4.14 13.36 17.91
N ALA A 148 3.02 12.64 17.86
CA ALA A 148 3.01 11.19 17.66
C ALA A 148 3.59 10.81 16.30
N GLU A 149 3.19 11.49 15.23
CA GLU A 149 3.72 11.28 13.88
C GLU A 149 5.22 11.59 13.81
N TYR A 150 5.67 12.69 14.42
CA TYR A 150 7.10 13.00 14.51
C TYR A 150 7.91 11.91 15.22
N LEU A 151 7.42 11.39 16.35
CA LEU A 151 8.11 10.31 17.08
C LEU A 151 8.13 9.00 16.28
N ALA A 152 7.06 8.69 15.53
CA ALA A 152 7.03 7.55 14.63
C ALA A 152 8.08 7.68 13.51
N ILE A 153 8.16 8.84 12.86
CA ILE A 153 9.17 9.15 11.85
C ILE A 153 10.58 9.01 12.44
N GLN A 154 10.82 9.64 13.60
CA GLN A 154 12.12 9.60 14.27
C GLN A 154 12.54 8.15 14.58
N THR A 155 11.63 7.34 15.13
CA THR A 155 11.90 5.94 15.48
C THR A 155 12.23 5.12 14.24
N SER A 156 11.44 5.25 13.16
CA SER A 156 11.71 4.55 11.91
C SER A 156 13.05 4.97 11.29
N VAL A 157 13.40 6.25 11.30
CA VAL A 157 14.70 6.72 10.79
C VAL A 157 15.85 6.13 11.61
N HIS A 158 15.72 6.03 12.93
CA HIS A 158 16.74 5.38 13.78
C HIS A 158 16.89 3.89 13.48
N GLU A 159 15.79 3.17 13.25
CA GLU A 159 15.83 1.77 12.84
C GLU A 159 16.51 1.62 11.47
N LEU A 160 16.16 2.47 10.51
CA LEU A 160 16.77 2.47 9.18
C LEU A 160 18.28 2.75 9.23
N CYS A 161 18.74 3.64 10.13
CA CYS A 161 20.18 3.86 10.34
C CYS A 161 20.91 2.56 10.71
N SER A 162 20.26 1.70 11.51
CA SER A 162 20.81 0.40 11.90
C SER A 162 20.70 -0.63 10.78
N ARG A 163 19.63 -0.60 9.98
CA ARG A 163 19.43 -1.53 8.84
C ARG A 163 20.33 -1.27 7.64
N VAL A 164 20.79 -0.03 7.47
CA VAL A 164 21.66 0.39 6.35
C VAL A 164 23.13 0.41 6.76
N ASP A 165 23.45 -0.11 7.95
CA ASP A 165 24.81 -0.25 8.49
C ASP A 165 25.60 1.08 8.48
N LEU A 166 24.99 2.15 8.99
CA LEU A 166 25.73 3.40 9.22
C LEU A 166 26.69 3.27 10.41
N ASP A 167 27.91 3.79 10.26
CA ASP A 167 28.89 3.75 11.34
C ASP A 167 28.60 4.85 12.37
N PHE A 168 28.15 4.45 13.56
CA PHE A 168 27.85 5.37 14.65
C PHE A 168 29.08 6.08 15.24
N GLY A 169 30.29 5.63 14.93
CA GLY A 169 31.55 6.27 15.36
C GLY A 169 31.96 7.46 14.50
N VAL A 170 31.47 7.54 13.26
CA VAL A 170 31.95 8.50 12.25
C VAL A 170 31.01 9.72 12.14
N LEU A 171 31.53 10.86 11.70
CA LEU A 171 30.76 12.07 11.43
C LEU A 171 29.78 11.87 10.27
N TYR A 172 28.68 12.62 10.25
CA TYR A 172 27.66 12.50 9.20
C TYR A 172 28.24 12.70 7.79
N ASN A 173 29.09 13.72 7.60
CA ASN A 173 29.70 14.04 6.31
C ASN A 173 30.72 12.98 5.83
N ALA A 174 31.20 12.14 6.72
CA ALA A 174 32.17 11.08 6.42
C ALA A 174 31.49 9.71 6.23
N GLN A 175 30.16 9.63 6.32
CA GLN A 175 29.42 8.41 6.02
C GLN A 175 29.44 8.11 4.52
N PRO A 176 29.41 6.82 4.12
CA PRO A 176 29.32 6.46 2.71
C PRO A 176 28.03 6.99 2.08
N THR A 177 28.16 7.78 1.01
CA THR A 177 27.05 8.42 0.30
C THR A 177 26.05 7.41 -0.26
N SER A 178 26.51 6.21 -0.64
CA SER A 178 25.65 5.09 -1.07
C SER A 178 24.66 4.65 0.01
N ASN A 179 25.09 4.65 1.27
CA ASN A 179 24.27 4.21 2.40
C ASN A 179 23.28 5.32 2.78
N LEU A 180 23.71 6.58 2.79
CA LEU A 180 22.81 7.73 2.97
C LEU A 180 21.72 7.77 1.89
N ALA A 181 22.07 7.55 0.62
CA ALA A 181 21.10 7.53 -0.48
C ALA A 181 20.07 6.39 -0.33
N LYS A 182 20.50 5.20 0.10
CA LYS A 182 19.60 4.07 0.41
C LYS A 182 18.66 4.43 1.57
N LEU A 183 19.21 5.02 2.64
CA LEU A 183 18.43 5.44 3.81
C LEU A 183 17.34 6.45 3.42
N PHE A 184 17.66 7.46 2.61
CA PHE A 184 16.67 8.46 2.18
C PHE A 184 15.55 7.86 1.34
N LYS A 185 15.86 6.93 0.44
CA LYS A 185 14.84 6.19 -0.33
C LYS A 185 13.92 5.39 0.58
N LEU A 186 14.47 4.64 1.52
CA LEU A 186 13.69 3.83 2.47
C LEU A 186 12.85 4.71 3.41
N ALA A 187 13.38 5.86 3.84
CA ALA A 187 12.66 6.80 4.69
C ALA A 187 11.44 7.40 3.98
N ARG A 188 11.58 7.80 2.70
CA ARG A 188 10.45 8.29 1.88
C ARG A 188 9.39 7.21 1.65
N GLN A 189 9.81 5.97 1.43
CA GLN A 189 8.88 4.85 1.29
C GLN A 189 8.12 4.54 2.59
N ALA A 190 8.78 4.65 3.74
CA ALA A 190 8.15 4.40 5.04
C ALA A 190 7.22 5.53 5.47
N HIS A 191 7.59 6.79 5.18
CA HIS A 191 6.87 7.98 5.61
C HIS A 191 6.74 8.96 4.44
N PRO A 192 5.62 8.92 3.69
CA PRO A 192 5.38 9.82 2.56
C PRO A 192 5.44 11.31 2.92
N HIS A 193 5.21 11.66 4.19
CA HIS A 193 5.39 13.02 4.70
C HIS A 193 6.81 13.57 4.44
N LEU A 194 7.83 12.71 4.44
CA LEU A 194 9.22 13.12 4.22
C LEU A 194 9.53 13.55 2.78
N GLU A 195 8.70 13.15 1.80
CA GLU A 195 8.88 13.51 0.40
C GLU A 195 8.67 15.01 0.13
N LYS A 196 7.97 15.69 1.04
CA LYS A 196 7.70 17.13 0.96
C LYS A 196 8.93 18.00 1.24
N PHE A 197 10.00 17.46 1.81
CA PHE A 197 11.17 18.26 2.19
C PHE A 197 12.22 18.24 1.09
N GLN A 198 12.67 19.43 0.70
CA GLN A 198 13.68 19.57 -0.35
C GLN A 198 15.01 18.90 0.06
N ASN A 199 15.62 18.12 -0.84
CA ASN A 199 16.90 17.45 -0.61
C ASN A 199 16.93 16.58 0.66
N ASP A 200 15.78 16.05 1.10
CA ASP A 200 15.66 15.19 2.28
C ASP A 200 16.23 15.83 3.57
N TRP A 201 16.20 17.17 3.69
CA TRP A 201 16.88 17.90 4.77
C TRP A 201 16.39 17.48 6.16
N ALA A 202 15.09 17.21 6.30
CA ALA A 202 14.50 16.79 7.57
C ALA A 202 15.06 15.42 8.03
N THR A 203 15.15 14.46 7.12
CA THR A 203 15.75 13.15 7.36
C THR A 203 17.23 13.30 7.70
N ALA A 204 17.97 14.15 6.99
CA ALA A 204 19.38 14.40 7.27
C ALA A 204 19.61 14.95 8.69
N GLU A 205 18.80 15.89 9.16
CA GLU A 205 18.89 16.44 10.52
C GLU A 205 18.55 15.39 11.60
N LEU A 206 17.54 14.54 11.38
CA LEU A 206 17.23 13.41 12.27
C LEU A 206 18.42 12.45 12.40
N VAL A 207 19.04 12.09 11.27
CA VAL A 207 20.22 11.19 11.25
C VAL A 207 21.39 11.84 11.98
N LYS A 208 21.69 13.13 11.73
CA LYS A 208 22.77 13.85 12.43
C LYS A 208 22.57 13.83 13.94
N GLN A 209 21.35 14.13 14.40
CA GLN A 209 21.01 14.13 15.82
C GLN A 209 21.20 12.74 16.43
N PHE A 210 20.75 11.69 15.73
CA PHE A 210 20.91 10.30 16.17
C PHE A 210 22.38 9.88 16.29
N LEU A 211 23.19 10.12 15.25
CA LEU A 211 24.63 9.81 15.25
C LEU A 211 25.36 10.57 16.37
N GLN A 212 25.05 11.85 16.56
CA GLN A 212 25.66 12.65 17.62
C GLN A 212 25.31 12.09 19.02
N ASN A 213 24.06 11.72 19.26
CA ASN A 213 23.62 11.14 20.52
C ASN A 213 24.28 9.77 20.78
N LYS A 214 24.38 8.91 19.75
CA LYS A 214 25.08 7.62 19.85
C LYS A 214 26.57 7.80 20.17
N ARG A 215 27.26 8.74 19.51
CA ARG A 215 28.68 9.06 19.84
C ARG A 215 28.83 9.54 21.28
N LYS A 216 27.98 10.46 21.73
CA LYS A 216 27.98 10.95 23.13
C LYS A 216 27.77 9.80 24.12
N ALA A 217 26.80 8.91 23.86
CA ALA A 217 26.55 7.74 24.70
C ALA A 217 27.75 6.79 24.73
N ASN A 218 28.38 6.52 23.59
CA ASN A 218 29.57 5.67 23.51
C ASN A 218 30.77 6.27 24.26
N LYS A 219 30.98 7.60 24.17
CA LYS A 219 32.04 8.30 24.93
C LYS A 219 31.82 8.15 26.43
N LYS A 220 30.59 8.33 26.92
CA LYS A 220 30.23 8.16 28.34
C LYS A 220 30.47 6.71 28.81
N ARG A 221 30.05 5.71 28.03
CA ARG A 221 30.27 4.29 28.35
C ARG A 221 31.76 3.91 28.44
N LYS A 222 32.60 4.48 27.55
CA LYS A 222 34.05 4.29 27.60
C LYS A 222 34.69 4.98 28.81
N ALA A 223 34.22 6.16 29.20
CA ALA A 223 34.73 6.85 30.38
C ALA A 223 34.44 6.06 31.68
N HIS A 224 33.22 5.52 31.83
CA HIS A 224 32.86 4.72 33.00
C HIS A 224 33.64 3.40 33.11
N THR A 225 33.97 2.78 31.99
CA THR A 225 34.75 1.52 32.00
C THR A 225 36.20 1.76 32.41
N ILE A 226 36.83 2.86 31.98
CA ILE A 226 38.20 3.21 32.38
C ILE A 226 38.27 3.59 33.87
N ALA A 227 37.34 4.44 34.34
CA ALA A 227 37.31 4.88 35.74
C ALA A 227 36.99 3.76 36.73
N GLY A 228 36.19 2.75 36.33
CA GLY A 228 35.85 1.61 37.20
C GLY A 228 37.00 0.61 37.42
N THR A 229 38.00 0.60 36.54
CA THR A 229 39.14 -0.35 36.64
C THR A 229 40.21 0.05 37.65
N GLU A 230 40.32 1.31 38.05
CA GLU A 230 41.37 1.75 38.97
C GLU A 230 40.96 1.63 40.46
N ASN A 231 39.66 1.63 40.78
CA ASN A 231 39.20 1.52 42.17
C ASN A 231 38.86 0.09 42.63
N ASN A 232 38.84 -0.92 41.75
CA ASN A 232 38.37 -2.26 42.11
C ASN A 232 39.49 -3.27 42.51
N LYS A 233 40.66 -2.79 42.97
CA LYS A 233 41.76 -3.65 43.49
C LYS A 233 41.77 -3.79 45.02
N ARG A 234 40.78 -3.28 45.75
CA ARG A 234 40.73 -3.39 47.22
C ARG A 234 39.54 -4.16 47.81
N SER A 235 38.62 -4.68 47.01
CA SER A 235 37.53 -5.54 47.51
C SER A 235 37.80 -7.01 47.20
N ARG A 236 38.77 -7.58 47.92
CA ARG A 236 39.03 -9.03 47.94
C ARG A 236 39.51 -9.47 49.32
N PHE A 237 38.80 -9.03 50.35
CA PHE A 237 38.87 -9.59 51.69
C PHE A 237 37.61 -9.16 52.47
N ASP A 238 37.09 -10.07 53.30
CA ASP A 238 35.81 -10.05 54.05
C ASP A 238 34.54 -10.26 53.20
N ASP A 239 33.89 -11.43 53.17
CA ASP A 239 33.47 -12.36 54.25
C ASP A 239 32.38 -11.78 55.18
N SER A 240 31.48 -12.67 55.61
CA SER A 240 30.30 -12.49 56.48
C SER A 240 28.96 -12.05 55.85
N ASP A 241 28.24 -13.04 55.34
CA ASP A 241 27.03 -13.57 56.00
C ASP A 241 26.44 -12.69 57.12
N ASN A 242 25.39 -11.89 56.85
CA ASN A 242 24.28 -11.73 57.81
C ASN A 242 23.07 -10.94 57.27
N SER A 243 21.90 -11.47 57.62
CA SER A 243 20.65 -10.80 58.01
C SER A 243 19.77 -10.13 56.94
N ASP A 244 18.79 -10.92 56.54
CA ASP A 244 17.37 -10.57 56.45
C ASP A 244 16.97 -9.44 57.41
N GLY A 245 16.30 -8.41 56.89
CA GLY A 245 15.99 -7.17 57.62
C GLY A 245 15.13 -6.25 56.76
N ASP A 246 13.82 -6.51 56.79
CA ASP A 246 12.78 -5.59 56.33
C ASP A 246 12.95 -4.20 56.96
N GLU A 247 13.25 -3.17 56.17
CA GLU A 247 13.09 -1.78 56.61
C GLU A 247 12.60 -0.88 55.47
N VAL A 248 11.35 -0.46 55.62
CA VAL A 248 10.63 0.50 54.78
C VAL A 248 11.16 1.91 55.02
N GLY A 249 12.00 2.40 54.11
CA GLY A 249 12.51 3.77 54.12
C GLY A 249 11.92 4.62 53.01
N ASP A 250 10.82 5.33 53.29
CA ASP A 250 10.32 6.48 52.53
C ASP A 250 11.32 7.64 52.67
N GLY A 251 12.14 7.83 51.63
CA GLY A 251 13.14 8.87 51.54
C GLY A 251 12.85 9.83 50.40
N SER A 252 11.94 10.78 50.64
CA SER A 252 11.80 12.01 49.84
C SER A 252 13.10 12.83 49.88
N GLY A 253 14.00 12.57 48.93
CA GLY A 253 15.22 13.32 48.71
C GLY A 253 15.05 14.35 47.58
N SER A 254 14.59 15.55 47.93
CA SER A 254 14.63 16.75 47.09
C SER A 254 16.08 17.20 46.89
N GLY A 255 16.76 16.58 45.92
CA GLY A 255 18.10 16.95 45.50
C GLY A 255 18.09 18.16 44.57
N GLU A 256 18.04 19.34 45.17
CA GLU A 256 18.32 20.64 44.56
C GLU A 256 19.78 20.65 44.07
N ARG A 257 19.97 20.33 42.78
CA ARG A 257 21.29 20.44 42.14
C ARG A 257 21.47 21.87 41.66
N GLY A 258 22.18 22.66 42.46
CA GLY A 258 22.79 23.92 42.05
C GLY A 258 23.63 23.68 40.80
N ILE A 259 23.19 24.26 39.69
CA ILE A 259 23.96 24.40 38.47
C ILE A 259 24.87 25.59 38.72
N ALA A 260 26.15 25.33 38.97
CA ALA A 260 27.18 26.34 38.95
C ALA A 260 27.37 26.80 37.50
N ASP A 261 27.14 28.08 37.28
CA ASP A 261 27.58 28.84 36.12
C ASP A 261 29.11 28.77 36.05
N ASP A 262 29.63 27.91 35.18
CA ASP A 262 31.00 27.97 34.66
C ASP A 262 30.90 28.52 33.24
N ASP A 263 30.73 29.84 33.17
CA ASP A 263 30.96 30.68 31.99
C ASP A 263 32.47 30.90 31.88
N ASP A 264 33.17 30.14 31.04
CA ASP A 264 34.47 30.52 30.46
C ASP A 264 34.89 29.47 29.43
N ASP A 265 34.50 29.65 28.15
CA ASP A 265 35.25 29.09 27.01
C ASP A 265 34.97 29.91 25.74
N ASP A 266 35.74 30.98 25.66
CA ASP A 266 36.32 31.64 24.49
C ASP A 266 36.39 30.74 23.23
N PHE A 267 35.38 30.82 22.35
CA PHE A 267 35.49 30.35 20.98
C PHE A 267 36.09 31.46 20.12
N GLY A 268 37.42 31.45 20.07
CA GLY A 268 38.22 32.20 19.11
C GLY A 268 37.75 31.98 17.68
N ALA A 269 37.56 33.10 16.98
CA ALA A 269 37.36 33.18 15.55
C ALA A 269 38.69 32.91 14.81
N CYS A 270 38.67 31.96 13.86
CA CYS A 270 39.12 32.06 12.46
C CYS A 270 39.10 30.67 11.81
#